data_AF-A0A5E4R528-F1
#
_entry.id   AF-A0A5E4R528-F1
#
_cell.length_a   1.000
_cell.length_b   1.000
_cell.length_c   1.000
_cell.angle_alpha   90.00
_cell.angle_beta   90.00
_cell.angle_gamma   90.00
#
_symmetry.space_group_name_H-M   'P 1'
#
loop_
_entity.id
_entity.type
_entity.pdbx_description
1 polymer ?
#
loop_
_entity_poly.entity_id
_entity_poly.type
_entity_poly.pdbx_seq_one_letter_code
_entity_poly.pdbx_strand_id
1 'polypeptide(L)'
;MINESMSVLSEKYDNLLAEHEQSKQKIIKSEKNILSLNNKCVYLEKSNIALEQKVHELEQSSLKHNIEIVGIEQLPDEDVEKVVSKIGETMNVTCVDIESTRRTRQTKPGGKPASIIVAFKTSGTVSRDMWLAQRRCLAEITSNMITGGTLNNKIFINEDKS
;
A
#
# COMPACT_ATOMS: atom_id res chain seq x y z
N MET A 1 -28.91 27.96 -71.28
CA MET A 1 -29.76 27.27 -70.29
C MET A 1 -29.42 25.79 -70.09
N ILE A 2 -29.64 24.86 -71.02
CA ILE A 2 -29.32 23.42 -70.80
C ILE A 2 -27.82 23.16 -70.56
N ASN A 3 -26.94 23.74 -71.38
CA ASN A 3 -25.48 23.55 -71.24
C ASN A 3 -24.92 24.16 -69.95
N GLU A 4 -25.46 25.30 -69.50
CA GLU A 4 -25.07 25.93 -68.23
C GLU A 4 -25.50 25.09 -67.03
N SER A 5 -26.73 24.57 -67.04
CA SER A 5 -27.21 23.66 -66.00
C SER A 5 -26.39 22.37 -65.94
N MET A 6 -25.97 21.85 -67.10
CA MET A 6 -25.13 20.65 -67.17
C MET A 6 -23.71 20.91 -66.68
N SER A 7 -23.14 22.09 -66.97
CA SER A 7 -21.85 22.52 -66.44
C SER A 7 -21.87 22.65 -64.90
N VAL A 8 -22.89 23.30 -64.34
CA VAL A 8 -23.04 23.46 -62.89
C VAL A 8 -23.23 22.10 -62.19
N LEU A 9 -23.96 21.18 -62.81
CA LEU A 9 -24.15 19.84 -62.25
C LEU A 9 -22.84 19.03 -62.26
N SER A 10 -22.05 19.12 -63.33
CA SER A 10 -20.73 18.49 -63.41
C SER A 10 -19.81 19.00 -62.30
N GLU A 11 -19.72 20.32 -62.12
CA GLU A 11 -18.87 20.93 -61.10
C GLU A 11 -19.30 20.50 -59.68
N LYS A 12 -20.61 20.44 -59.41
CA LYS A 12 -21.11 19.92 -58.12
C LYS A 12 -20.78 18.45 -57.91
N TYR A 13 -20.80 17.64 -58.97
CA TYR A 13 -20.47 16.21 -58.89
C TYR A 13 -18.98 16.01 -58.61
N ASP A 14 -18.11 16.78 -59.27
CA ASP A 14 -16.66 16.75 -59.04
C ASP A 14 -16.31 17.18 -57.60
N ASN A 15 -16.96 18.24 -57.10
CA ASN A 15 -16.81 18.68 -55.71
C ASN A 15 -17.25 17.58 -54.72
N LEU A 16 -18.39 16.94 -54.98
CA LEU A 16 -18.90 15.85 -54.13
C LEU A 16 -17.92 14.66 -54.10
N LEU A 17 -17.34 14.30 -55.24
CA LEU A 17 -16.33 13.24 -55.32
C LEU A 17 -15.08 13.59 -54.52
N ALA A 18 -14.60 14.83 -54.62
CA ALA A 18 -13.45 15.31 -53.87
C ALA A 18 -13.69 15.30 -52.35
N GLU A 19 -14.86 15.77 -51.90
CA GLU A 19 -15.26 15.74 -50.50
C GLU A 19 -15.41 14.30 -49.97
N HIS A 20 -16.00 13.41 -50.77
CA HIS A 20 -16.15 12.01 -50.43
C HIS A 20 -14.80 11.31 -50.25
N GLU A 21 -13.85 11.51 -51.16
CA GLU A 21 -12.51 10.94 -51.03
C GLU A 21 -11.78 11.53 -49.82
N GLN A 22 -11.89 12.83 -49.58
CA GLN A 22 -11.30 13.45 -48.39
C GLN A 22 -11.89 12.87 -47.09
N SER A 23 -13.21 12.66 -47.04
CA SER A 23 -13.89 12.05 -45.90
C SER A 23 -13.42 10.62 -45.66
N LYS A 24 -13.31 9.82 -46.73
CA LYS A 24 -12.78 8.45 -46.67
C LYS A 24 -11.36 8.40 -46.09
N GLN A 25 -10.47 9.30 -46.52
CA GLN A 25 -9.11 9.37 -45.98
C GLN A 25 -9.10 9.75 -44.49
N LYS A 26 -9.98 10.65 -44.06
CA LYS A 26 -10.13 11.01 -42.64
C LYS A 26 -10.63 9.82 -41.81
N ILE A 27 -11.60 9.05 -42.32
CA ILE A 27 -12.12 7.85 -41.66
C ILE A 27 -11.00 6.82 -41.46
N ILE A 28 -10.24 6.50 -42.51
CA ILE A 28 -9.11 5.54 -42.43
C ILE A 28 -8.07 5.99 -41.41
N LYS A 29 -7.75 7.29 -41.37
CA LYS A 29 -6.81 7.85 -40.38
C LYS A 29 -7.35 7.72 -38.96
N SER A 30 -8.63 8.03 -38.75
CA SER A 30 -9.29 7.89 -37.45
C SER A 30 -9.34 6.44 -36.98
N GLU A 31 -9.67 5.49 -37.86
CA GLU A 31 -9.67 4.05 -37.53
C GLU A 31 -8.28 3.57 -37.10
N LYS A 32 -7.23 3.98 -37.81
CA LYS A 32 -5.84 3.67 -37.42
C LYS A 32 -5.48 4.25 -36.06
N ASN A 33 -5.91 5.48 -35.78
CA ASN A 33 -5.68 6.13 -34.49
C ASN A 33 -6.43 5.40 -33.37
N ILE A 34 -7.68 5.00 -33.58
CA ILE A 34 -8.48 4.24 -32.61
C ILE A 34 -7.79 2.92 -32.29
N LEU A 35 -7.33 2.18 -33.31
CA LEU A 35 -6.62 0.91 -33.11
C LEU A 35 -5.33 1.12 -32.29
N SER A 36 -4.54 2.14 -32.64
CA SER A 36 -3.32 2.47 -31.90
C SER A 36 -3.60 2.85 -30.45
N LEU A 37 -4.65 3.64 -30.20
CA LEU A 37 -5.05 4.04 -28.86
C LEU A 37 -5.53 2.83 -28.04
N ASN A 38 -6.36 1.97 -28.64
CA ASN A 38 -6.86 0.77 -27.98
C ASN A 38 -5.70 -0.15 -27.53
N ASN A 39 -4.73 -0.38 -28.42
CA ASN A 39 -3.54 -1.16 -28.08
C ASN A 39 -2.74 -0.54 -26.92
N LYS A 40 -2.62 0.80 -26.90
CA LYS A 40 -1.95 1.52 -25.81
C LYS A 40 -2.73 1.39 -24.50
N CYS A 41 -4.06 1.48 -24.53
CA CYS A 41 -4.90 1.28 -23.34
C CYS A 41 -4.71 -0.12 -22.77
N VAL A 42 -4.80 -1.16 -23.59
CA VAL A 42 -4.59 -2.56 -23.15
C VAL A 42 -3.20 -2.76 -22.54
N TYR A 43 -2.16 -2.16 -23.13
CA TYR A 43 -0.81 -2.23 -22.57
C TYR A 43 -0.70 -1.53 -21.21
N LEU A 44 -1.28 -0.34 -21.07
CA LEU A 44 -1.27 0.41 -19.82
C LEU A 44 -2.07 -0.30 -18.73
N GLU A 45 -3.22 -0.88 -19.05
CA GLU A 45 -4.02 -1.68 -18.11
C GLU A 45 -3.21 -2.86 -17.57
N LYS A 46 -2.55 -3.62 -18.45
CA LYS A 46 -1.68 -4.73 -18.02
C LYS A 46 -0.54 -4.26 -17.14
N SER A 47 0.08 -3.13 -17.49
CA SER A 47 1.18 -2.56 -16.71
C SER A 47 0.70 -2.10 -15.33
N ASN A 48 -0.50 -1.51 -15.26
CA ASN A 48 -1.07 -1.06 -14.00
C ASN A 48 -1.39 -2.24 -13.08
N ILE A 49 -2.02 -3.31 -13.60
CA ILE A 49 -2.28 -4.54 -12.85
C ILE A 49 -0.98 -5.13 -12.28
N ALA A 50 0.09 -5.19 -13.08
CA ALA A 50 1.38 -5.70 -12.62
C ALA A 50 2.00 -4.83 -11.52
N LEU A 51 1.83 -3.51 -11.60
CA LEU A 51 2.29 -2.58 -10.56
C LEU A 51 1.47 -2.73 -9.27
N GLU A 52 0.15 -2.82 -9.37
CA GLU A 52 -0.73 -3.06 -8.22
C GLU A 52 -0.37 -4.36 -7.49
N GLN A 53 -0.12 -5.44 -8.24
CA GLN A 53 0.35 -6.70 -7.68
C GLN A 53 1.69 -6.55 -6.96
N LYS A 54 2.65 -5.85 -7.57
CA LYS A 54 3.96 -5.62 -6.96
C LYS A 54 3.88 -4.75 -5.69
N VAL A 55 3.03 -3.72 -5.69
CA VAL A 55 2.78 -2.91 -4.50
C VAL A 55 2.20 -3.78 -3.38
N HIS A 56 1.19 -4.59 -3.70
CA HIS A 56 0.59 -5.50 -2.73
C HIS A 56 1.61 -6.50 -2.15
N GLU A 57 2.46 -7.09 -3.00
CA GLU A 57 3.54 -7.99 -2.56
C GLU A 57 4.53 -7.29 -1.62
N LEU A 58 4.91 -6.04 -1.92
CA LEU A 58 5.83 -5.26 -1.09
C LEU A 58 5.20 -4.90 0.26
N GLU A 59 3.92 -4.51 0.27
CA GLU A 59 3.18 -4.23 1.51
C GLU A 59 3.10 -5.48 2.39
N GLN A 60 2.69 -6.62 1.82
CA GLN A 60 2.63 -7.89 2.55
C GLN A 60 4.01 -8.35 3.03
N SER A 61 5.05 -8.17 2.21
CA SER A 61 6.43 -8.46 2.61
C SER A 61 6.89 -7.58 3.77
N SER A 62 6.54 -6.29 3.77
CA SER A 62 6.87 -5.39 4.87
C SER A 62 6.17 -5.77 6.17
N LEU A 63 4.91 -6.21 6.09
CA LEU A 63 4.13 -6.61 7.28
C LEU A 63 4.63 -7.91 7.89
N LYS A 64 5.12 -8.85 7.05
CA LYS A 64 5.64 -10.14 7.51
C LYS A 64 6.77 -10.00 8.54
N HIS A 65 7.53 -8.91 8.49
CA HIS A 65 8.65 -8.65 9.40
C HIS A 65 8.24 -7.88 10.66
N ASN A 66 6.97 -7.56 10.86
CA ASN A 66 6.51 -6.79 12.00
C ASN A 66 5.89 -7.69 13.08
N ILE A 67 5.93 -7.20 14.31
CA ILE A 67 5.10 -7.68 15.42
C ILE A 67 4.34 -6.51 16.03
N GLU A 68 3.20 -6.81 16.61
CA GLU A 68 2.38 -5.86 17.35
C GLU A 68 2.42 -6.19 18.84
N ILE A 69 2.78 -5.20 19.66
CA ILE A 69 2.73 -5.26 21.12
C ILE A 69 1.49 -4.51 21.60
N VAL A 70 0.61 -5.21 22.30
CA VAL A 70 -0.67 -4.71 22.79
C VAL A 70 -0.68 -4.70 24.32
N GLY A 71 -1.37 -3.72 24.90
CA GLY A 71 -1.61 -3.65 26.35
C GLY A 71 -0.65 -2.76 27.11
N ILE A 72 0.33 -2.14 26.44
CA ILE A 72 1.21 -1.15 27.06
C ILE A 72 0.47 0.18 27.18
N GLU A 73 0.39 0.74 28.39
CA GLU A 73 -0.14 2.09 28.61
C GLU A 73 0.71 3.15 27.92
N GLN A 74 0.09 4.25 27.52
CA GLN A 74 0.78 5.36 26.86
C GLN A 74 1.03 6.47 27.87
N LEU A 75 2.30 6.81 28.09
CA LEU A 75 2.70 7.89 29.01
C LEU A 75 3.02 9.18 28.20
N PRO A 76 2.84 10.39 28.77
CA PRO A 76 3.06 11.65 28.05
C PRO A 76 4.47 11.81 27.47
N ASP A 77 5.49 11.35 28.20
CA ASP A 77 6.91 11.44 27.82
C ASP A 77 7.48 10.04 27.49
N GLU A 78 6.66 9.19 26.87
CA GLU A 78 7.05 7.82 26.55
C GLU A 78 8.17 7.76 25.48
N ASP A 79 9.24 7.03 25.81
CA ASP A 79 10.25 6.58 24.86
C ASP A 79 9.93 5.15 24.42
N VAL A 80 9.34 5.02 23.23
CA VAL A 80 8.86 3.74 22.69
C VAL A 80 10.00 2.75 22.49
N GLU A 81 11.19 3.21 22.09
CA GLU A 81 12.35 2.34 21.89
C GLU A 81 12.84 1.73 23.20
N LYS A 82 12.86 2.53 24.28
CA LYS A 82 13.20 2.02 25.62
C LYS A 82 12.17 1.03 26.15
N VAL A 83 10.88 1.30 25.93
CA VAL A 83 9.81 0.38 26.30
C VAL A 83 9.99 -0.97 25.60
N VAL A 84 10.21 -0.96 24.29
CA VAL A 84 10.45 -2.18 23.50
C VAL A 84 11.72 -2.89 23.99
N SER A 85 12.80 -2.15 24.24
CA SER A 85 14.05 -2.73 24.75
C SER A 85 13.86 -3.46 26.08
N LYS A 86 13.12 -2.85 27.02
CA LYS A 86 12.82 -3.46 28.32
C LYS A 86 11.94 -4.71 28.20
N ILE A 87 11.01 -4.74 27.24
CA ILE A 87 10.24 -5.95 26.93
C ILE A 87 11.16 -7.03 26.39
N GLY A 88 12.08 -6.67 25.48
CA GLY A 88 13.09 -7.56 24.93
C GLY A 88 13.97 -8.18 26.01
N GLU A 89 14.47 -7.37 26.95
CA GLU A 89 15.23 -7.82 28.13
C GLU A 89 14.42 -8.77 29.01
N THR A 90 13.16 -8.43 29.29
CA THR A 90 12.25 -9.27 30.10
C THR A 90 12.03 -10.65 29.46
N MET A 91 12.02 -10.72 28.13
CA MET A 91 11.87 -11.96 27.36
C MET A 91 13.22 -12.62 27.03
N ASN A 92 14.35 -12.01 27.40
CA ASN A 92 15.70 -12.41 27.03
C ASN A 92 15.87 -12.59 25.49
N VAL A 93 15.40 -11.61 24.71
CA VAL A 93 15.52 -11.56 23.25
C VAL A 93 16.28 -10.32 22.79
N THR A 94 16.95 -10.42 21.65
CA THR A 94 17.75 -9.32 21.08
C THR A 94 16.89 -8.28 20.38
N CYS A 95 17.34 -7.02 20.43
CA CYS A 95 16.74 -5.88 19.73
C CYS A 95 17.59 -5.39 18.53
N VAL A 96 18.73 -6.02 18.24
CA VAL A 96 19.72 -5.57 17.22
C VAL A 96 19.13 -5.48 15.80
N ASP A 97 18.17 -6.36 15.51
CA ASP A 97 17.52 -6.44 14.20
C ASP A 97 16.26 -5.60 14.09
N ILE A 98 15.91 -4.85 15.13
CA ILE A 98 14.80 -3.88 15.06
C ILE A 98 15.25 -2.71 14.18
N GLU A 99 14.42 -2.38 13.21
CA GLU A 99 14.62 -1.26 12.29
C GLU A 99 13.90 -0.01 12.80
N SER A 100 12.67 -0.15 13.31
CA SER A 100 11.91 0.96 13.87
C SER A 100 10.84 0.49 14.85
N THR A 101 10.45 1.39 15.75
CA THR A 101 9.32 1.18 16.67
C THR A 101 8.40 2.39 16.63
N ARG A 102 7.08 2.16 16.68
CA ARG A 102 6.10 3.26 16.69
C ARG A 102 4.78 2.83 17.31
N ARG A 103 4.03 3.78 17.89
CA ARG A 103 2.63 3.55 18.26
C ARG A 103 1.74 3.53 17.02
N THR A 104 0.69 2.70 17.04
CA THR A 104 -0.41 2.78 16.07
C THR A 104 -1.26 4.04 16.32
N ARG A 105 -2.07 4.43 15.34
CA ARG A 105 -3.01 5.54 15.53
C ARG A 105 -4.09 5.11 16.52
N GLN A 106 -4.34 5.93 17.55
CA GLN A 106 -5.49 5.72 18.41
C GLN A 106 -6.77 5.83 17.60
N THR A 107 -7.58 4.76 17.60
CA THR A 107 -8.83 4.69 16.85
C THR A 107 -9.98 5.42 17.54
N LYS A 108 -9.94 5.54 18.88
CA LYS A 108 -10.96 6.23 19.69
C LYS A 108 -10.35 6.92 20.93
N PRO A 109 -10.69 8.20 21.20
CA PRO A 109 -10.32 8.86 22.45
C PRO A 109 -10.90 8.12 23.66
N GLY A 110 -10.08 7.84 24.68
CA GLY A 110 -10.49 7.11 25.88
C GLY A 110 -10.66 5.60 25.72
N GLY A 111 -10.29 5.04 24.56
CA GLY A 111 -10.28 3.60 24.32
C GLY A 111 -9.06 2.88 24.89
N LYS A 112 -8.85 1.63 24.47
CA LYS A 112 -7.62 0.88 24.78
C LYS A 112 -6.39 1.67 24.29
N PRO A 113 -5.26 1.61 25.00
CA PRO A 113 -4.01 2.23 24.55
C PRO A 113 -3.64 1.79 23.13
N ALA A 114 -3.10 2.71 22.32
CA ALA A 114 -2.58 2.38 21.00
C ALA A 114 -1.50 1.29 21.11
N SER A 115 -1.51 0.30 20.23
CA SER A 115 -0.46 -0.73 20.19
C SER A 115 0.87 -0.16 19.72
N ILE A 116 1.96 -0.90 19.96
CA ILE A 116 3.29 -0.58 19.45
C ILE A 116 3.60 -1.57 18.31
N ILE A 117 3.93 -1.04 17.13
CA ILE A 117 4.48 -1.81 16.02
C ILE A 117 5.99 -1.80 16.16
N VAL A 118 6.57 -3.00 16.14
CA VAL A 118 8.02 -3.22 16.08
C VAL A 118 8.33 -3.82 14.72
N ALA A 119 9.02 -3.06 13.89
CA ALA A 119 9.45 -3.49 12.56
C ALA A 119 10.88 -4.02 12.63
N PHE A 120 11.08 -5.24 12.14
CA PHE A 120 12.40 -5.84 12.03
C PHE A 120 12.96 -5.63 10.62
N LYS A 121 14.29 -5.54 10.53
CA LYS A 121 15.02 -5.58 9.26
C LYS A 121 14.65 -6.85 8.50
N THR A 122 14.74 -6.83 7.17
CA THR A 122 14.49 -8.02 6.33
C THR A 122 15.37 -9.22 6.73
N SER A 123 16.60 -8.97 7.17
CA SER A 123 17.52 -10.00 7.70
C SER A 123 17.14 -10.52 9.10
N GLY A 124 16.28 -9.79 9.82
CA GLY A 124 15.91 -10.02 11.22
C GLY A 124 14.80 -11.02 11.47
N THR A 125 14.44 -11.85 10.48
CA THR A 125 13.29 -12.77 10.58
C THR A 125 13.44 -13.76 11.74
N VAL A 126 14.66 -14.26 11.98
CA VAL A 126 14.93 -15.17 13.11
C VAL A 126 14.70 -14.47 14.45
N SER A 127 15.19 -13.23 14.59
CA SER A 127 14.97 -12.43 15.80
C SER A 127 13.49 -12.16 16.04
N ARG A 128 12.74 -11.80 14.99
CA ARG A 128 11.28 -11.63 15.04
C ARG A 128 10.55 -12.89 15.50
N ASP A 129 10.92 -14.05 14.98
CA ASP A 129 10.30 -15.32 15.36
C ASP A 129 10.67 -15.73 16.80
N MET A 130 11.88 -15.40 17.27
CA MET A 130 12.26 -15.57 18.68
C MET A 130 11.38 -14.73 19.61
N TRP A 131 11.08 -13.48 19.26
CA TRP A 131 10.14 -12.64 20.00
C TRP A 131 8.76 -13.31 20.10
N LEU A 132 8.23 -13.84 18.99
CA LEU A 132 6.93 -14.53 18.99
C LEU A 132 6.94 -15.85 19.77
N ALA A 133 8.07 -16.57 19.76
CA ALA A 133 8.23 -17.80 20.52
C ALA A 133 8.28 -17.54 22.03
N GLN A 134 9.00 -16.50 22.45
CA GLN A 134 9.20 -16.15 23.86
C GLN A 134 8.07 -15.31 24.47
N ARG A 135 7.05 -14.90 23.68
CA ARG A 135 5.95 -14.04 24.17
C ARG A 135 5.21 -14.59 25.40
N ARG A 136 5.25 -15.90 25.64
CA ARG A 136 4.65 -16.54 26.82
C ARG A 136 5.34 -16.12 28.13
N CYS A 137 6.59 -15.67 28.09
CA CYS A 137 7.29 -15.09 29.25
C CYS A 137 6.57 -13.85 29.81
N LEU A 138 5.74 -13.18 29.00
CA LEU A 138 4.97 -12.02 29.43
C LEU A 138 3.64 -12.36 30.12
N ALA A 139 3.29 -13.64 30.29
CA ALA A 139 1.98 -14.04 30.79
C ALA A 139 1.62 -13.42 32.16
N GLU A 140 2.63 -13.23 33.02
CA GLU A 140 2.52 -12.64 34.36
C GLU A 140 3.00 -11.18 34.42
N ILE A 141 3.44 -10.61 33.28
CA ILE A 141 3.95 -9.24 33.22
C ILE A 141 2.83 -8.28 32.83
N THR A 142 2.67 -7.22 33.61
CA THR A 142 1.68 -6.17 33.37
C THR A 142 2.35 -4.87 32.91
N SER A 143 1.59 -4.02 32.22
CA SER A 143 2.08 -2.76 31.65
C SER A 143 2.92 -1.91 32.62
N ASN A 144 2.40 -1.66 33.83
CA ASN A 144 3.08 -0.89 34.87
C ASN A 144 4.47 -1.45 35.25
N MET A 145 4.72 -2.76 35.13
CA MET A 145 6.06 -3.35 35.39
C MET A 145 7.09 -2.91 34.35
N ILE A 146 6.64 -2.66 33.12
CA ILE A 146 7.47 -2.18 32.01
C ILE A 146 7.59 -0.66 32.05
N THR A 147 6.48 0.05 32.12
CA THR A 147 6.42 1.52 31.98
C THR A 147 6.67 2.29 33.28
N GLY A 148 6.48 1.65 34.44
CA GLY A 148 6.42 2.34 35.73
C GLY A 148 5.13 3.14 35.97
N GLY A 149 4.13 3.00 35.10
CA GLY A 149 2.83 3.68 35.21
C GLY A 149 1.87 3.00 36.19
N THR A 150 0.57 3.18 35.97
CA THR A 150 -0.48 2.72 36.91
C THR A 150 -1.39 1.66 36.33
N LEU A 151 -1.38 1.44 35.01
CA LEU A 151 -2.25 0.45 34.39
C LEU A 151 -1.65 -0.96 34.47
N ASN A 152 -2.46 -1.90 34.97
CA ASN A 152 -2.08 -3.32 35.11
C ASN A 152 -2.59 -4.18 33.95
N ASN A 153 -2.59 -3.61 32.75
CA ASN A 153 -3.03 -4.32 31.55
C ASN A 153 -2.08 -5.48 31.24
N LYS A 154 -2.64 -6.63 30.84
CA LYS A 154 -1.83 -7.75 30.31
C LYS A 154 -1.20 -7.36 28.98
N ILE A 155 0.05 -7.76 28.79
CA ILE A 155 0.82 -7.50 27.58
C ILE A 155 0.72 -8.69 26.63
N PHE A 156 0.46 -8.43 25.36
CA PHE A 156 0.39 -9.46 24.32
C PHE A 156 1.28 -9.08 23.14
N ILE A 157 1.89 -10.08 22.51
CA ILE A 157 2.66 -9.92 21.27
C ILE A 157 2.03 -10.78 20.19
N ASN A 158 1.66 -10.14 19.09
CA ASN A 158 1.01 -10.75 17.94
C ASN A 158 1.83 -10.56 16.68
N GLU A 159 1.59 -11.40 15.68
CA GLU A 159 2.02 -11.11 14.32
C GLU A 159 1.24 -9.90 13.81
N ASP A 160 1.92 -8.97 13.15
CA ASP A 160 1.24 -7.90 12.43
C ASP A 160 0.56 -8.51 11.19
N LYS A 161 -0.77 -8.50 11.19
CA LYS A 161 -1.62 -9.00 10.10
C LYS A 161 -2.46 -7.88 9.48
N SER A 162 -2.11 -6.63 9.78
CA SER A 162 -2.89 -5.44 9.41
C SER A 162 -3.02 -5.25 7.91
#